data_AF-A0A410VAL5-F1
#
_entry.id   AF-A0A410VAL5-F1
#
_cell.length_a   1.000
_cell.length_b   1.000
_cell.length_c   1.000
_cell.angle_alpha   90.00
_cell.angle_beta   90.00
_cell.angle_gamma   90.00
#
_symmetry.space_group_name_H-M   'P 1'
#
loop_
_entity.id
_entity.type
_entity.pdbx_description
1 polymer ?
#
loop_
_entity_poly.entity_id
_entity_poly.type
_entity_poly.pdbx_seq_one_letter_code
_entity_poly.pdbx_strand_id
1 'polypeptide(L)'
;MHTQHTRTPYASAALIVLVCVMVDVALHRLFSWTFDFDYFDNGLPQSVFVRNGTFPLAAVAGFLLMFGFLAAIFLRVRPSLGKLPLPAGQCFFMPIALIMFFGVLESAFVFPTPLRAEIITGVADALPYLLLGLLLDRFVRPMDGLRQGPAVEIAPWWSMLWVALFYVGGRYVVSYPVLHIASGYIARPAGTLIWTVACGLSVGAFHWLAGSAFPAATPLQKALRVAATLGIFWLMVQLFYALISAVSVADLVIRGAADTVYLAAGIYSLEALLRRSKPSA
;
A
#
# COMPACT_ATOMS: atom_id res chain seq x y z
N MET A 1 15.26 10.37 -41.86
CA MET A 1 15.76 10.70 -40.51
C MET A 1 14.56 11.10 -39.65
N HIS A 2 13.96 10.16 -38.93
CA HIS A 2 12.95 10.47 -37.93
C HIS A 2 13.68 10.78 -36.62
N THR A 3 13.70 12.04 -36.23
CA THR A 3 14.11 12.49 -34.89
C THR A 3 13.12 11.91 -33.88
N GLN A 4 13.40 10.71 -33.38
CA GLN A 4 12.74 10.18 -32.19
C GLN A 4 13.15 11.08 -31.03
N HIS A 5 12.28 12.04 -30.68
CA HIS A 5 12.34 12.69 -29.38
C HIS A 5 12.22 11.60 -28.31
N THR A 6 13.36 11.22 -27.74
CA THR A 6 13.46 10.37 -26.56
C THR A 6 12.86 11.15 -25.39
N ARG A 7 11.52 11.10 -25.24
CA ARG A 7 10.89 11.55 -24.00
C ARG A 7 11.49 10.74 -22.87
N THR A 8 12.04 11.43 -21.89
CA THR A 8 12.63 10.77 -20.72
C THR A 8 11.52 9.97 -20.02
N PRO A 9 11.80 8.74 -19.55
CA PRO A 9 10.79 7.88 -18.92
C PRO A 9 10.12 8.55 -17.71
N TYR A 10 10.80 9.49 -17.08
CA TYR A 10 10.31 10.29 -15.97
C TYR A 10 9.18 11.26 -16.34
N ALA A 11 9.23 11.90 -17.51
CA ALA A 11 8.18 12.81 -17.94
C ALA A 11 6.86 12.07 -18.19
N SER A 12 6.94 10.88 -18.80
CA SER A 12 5.79 10.00 -18.98
C SER A 12 5.24 9.51 -17.64
N ALA A 13 6.11 9.11 -16.71
CA ALA A 13 5.69 8.64 -15.39
C ALA A 13 5.00 9.74 -14.57
N ALA A 14 5.53 10.97 -14.58
CA ALA A 14 4.93 12.10 -13.89
C ALA A 14 3.54 12.44 -14.44
N LEU A 15 3.37 12.42 -15.76
CA LEU A 15 2.06 12.62 -16.39
C LEU A 15 1.07 11.51 -16.01
N ILE A 16 1.52 10.26 -15.99
CA ILE A 16 0.68 9.12 -15.58
C ILE A 16 0.24 9.26 -14.13
N VAL A 17 1.15 9.63 -13.22
CA VAL A 17 0.83 9.90 -11.81
C VAL A 17 -0.24 10.99 -11.72
N LEU A 18 -0.07 12.10 -12.44
CA LEU A 18 -1.06 13.18 -12.45
C LEU A 18 -2.43 12.69 -12.95
N VAL A 19 -2.47 11.90 -14.04
CA VAL A 19 -3.72 11.32 -14.56
C VAL A 19 -4.39 10.44 -13.51
N CYS A 20 -3.65 9.57 -12.83
CA CYS A 20 -4.19 8.70 -11.79
C CYS A 20 -4.75 9.50 -10.60
N VAL A 21 -4.06 10.56 -10.15
CA VAL A 21 -4.57 11.45 -9.09
C VAL A 21 -5.85 12.16 -9.53
N MET A 22 -5.93 12.61 -10.79
CA MET A 22 -7.15 13.24 -11.30
C MET A 22 -8.31 12.24 -11.38
N VAL A 23 -8.04 10.98 -11.74
CA VAL A 23 -9.05 9.91 -11.74
C VAL A 23 -9.52 9.61 -10.31
N ASP A 24 -8.62 9.52 -9.35
CA ASP A 24 -8.93 9.34 -7.92
C ASP A 24 -9.91 10.41 -7.42
N VAL A 25 -9.53 11.68 -7.59
CA VAL A 25 -10.38 12.83 -7.22
C VAL A 25 -11.72 12.81 -7.95
N ALA A 26 -11.73 12.46 -9.24
CA ALA A 26 -12.95 12.35 -10.02
C ALA A 26 -13.86 11.22 -9.52
N LEU A 27 -13.31 10.08 -9.10
CA LEU A 27 -14.07 8.97 -8.52
C LEU A 27 -14.69 9.37 -7.18
N HIS A 28 -13.94 10.03 -6.29
CA HIS A 28 -14.50 10.53 -5.03
C HIS A 28 -15.62 11.54 -5.26
N ARG A 29 -15.45 12.45 -6.22
CA ARG A 29 -16.52 13.39 -6.59
C ARG A 29 -17.70 12.71 -7.26
N LEU A 30 -17.45 11.67 -8.07
CA LEU A 30 -18.50 10.89 -8.70
C LEU A 30 -19.25 10.03 -7.69
N PHE A 31 -18.64 9.60 -6.59
CA PHE A 31 -19.30 8.83 -5.56
C PHE A 31 -19.83 9.68 -4.40
N SER A 32 -19.47 10.97 -4.33
CA SER A 32 -19.87 11.82 -3.21
C SER A 32 -21.38 11.94 -3.04
N TRP A 33 -22.16 11.84 -4.12
CA TRP A 33 -23.63 11.85 -4.07
C TRP A 33 -24.23 10.54 -3.53
N THR A 34 -23.44 9.47 -3.45
CA THR A 34 -23.88 8.17 -2.91
C THR A 34 -23.65 8.03 -1.41
N PHE A 35 -22.94 8.99 -0.79
CA PHE A 35 -22.77 9.04 0.65
C PHE A 35 -24.01 9.66 1.29
N ASP A 36 -24.77 8.83 2.01
CA ASP A 36 -25.85 9.30 2.91
C ASP A 36 -25.29 9.84 4.25
N PHE A 37 -24.00 10.22 4.27
CA PHE A 37 -23.21 10.54 5.46
C PHE A 37 -22.17 11.62 5.13
N ASP A 38 -22.03 12.62 6.00
CA ASP A 38 -20.95 13.60 5.89
C ASP A 38 -19.65 13.01 6.43
N TYR A 39 -18.73 12.68 5.53
CA TYR A 39 -17.42 12.13 5.88
C TYR A 39 -16.61 13.05 6.80
N PHE A 40 -16.88 14.36 6.76
CA PHE A 40 -16.22 15.37 7.59
C PHE A 40 -16.95 15.62 8.91
N ASP A 41 -18.13 15.03 9.13
CA ASP A 41 -18.86 15.06 10.40
C ASP A 41 -19.10 13.64 10.93
N ASN A 42 -18.00 12.90 11.07
CA ASN A 42 -17.99 11.51 11.49
C ASN A 42 -17.90 11.31 13.02
N GLY A 43 -18.30 12.31 13.80
CA GLY A 43 -18.20 12.29 15.26
C GLY A 43 -16.78 12.49 15.80
N LEU A 44 -15.78 12.71 14.95
CA LEU A 44 -14.45 13.16 15.36
C LEU A 44 -14.26 14.66 15.09
N PRO A 45 -13.39 15.35 15.85
CA PRO A 45 -13.09 16.73 15.57
C PRO A 45 -12.41 16.88 14.19
N GLN A 46 -12.87 17.84 13.39
CA GLN A 46 -12.29 18.12 12.07
C GLN A 46 -10.84 18.61 12.15
N SER A 47 -10.02 18.23 11.17
CA SER A 47 -8.65 18.75 11.01
C SER A 47 -8.63 20.24 10.66
N VAL A 48 -7.44 20.85 10.74
CA VAL A 48 -7.24 22.25 10.29
C VAL A 48 -7.51 22.40 8.79
N PHE A 49 -7.24 21.37 7.99
CA PHE A 49 -7.43 21.43 6.55
C PHE A 49 -8.90 21.45 6.16
N VAL A 50 -9.72 20.65 6.85
CA VAL A 50 -11.18 20.61 6.67
C VAL A 50 -11.80 21.92 7.12
N ARG A 51 -11.49 22.39 8.33
CA ARG A 51 -12.04 23.65 8.88
C ARG A 51 -11.76 24.86 7.99
N ASN A 52 -10.58 24.89 7.38
CA ASN A 52 -10.16 25.99 6.50
C ASN A 52 -10.57 25.81 5.03
N GLY A 53 -11.27 24.73 4.67
CA GLY A 53 -11.66 24.44 3.28
C GLY A 53 -10.49 24.06 2.36
N THR A 54 -9.31 23.79 2.91
CA THR A 54 -8.07 23.46 2.17
C THR A 54 -7.85 21.96 1.99
N PHE A 55 -8.72 21.11 2.56
CA PHE A 55 -8.62 19.65 2.45
C PHE A 55 -8.44 19.13 1.01
N PRO A 56 -9.18 19.59 -0.02
CA PRO A 56 -8.97 19.09 -1.38
C PRO A 56 -7.54 19.29 -1.89
N LEU A 57 -6.91 20.42 -1.55
CA LEU A 57 -5.52 20.68 -1.93
C LEU A 57 -4.55 19.76 -1.18
N ALA A 58 -4.77 19.57 0.12
CA ALA A 58 -3.97 18.65 0.94
C ALA A 58 -4.11 17.19 0.46
N ALA A 59 -5.31 16.76 0.10
CA ALA A 59 -5.60 15.45 -0.46
C ALA A 59 -4.85 15.23 -1.78
N VAL A 60 -4.94 16.17 -2.73
CA VAL A 60 -4.20 16.11 -4.00
C VAL A 60 -2.69 16.00 -3.76
N ALA A 61 -2.15 16.80 -2.84
CA ALA A 61 -0.73 16.73 -2.48
C ALA A 61 -0.35 15.36 -1.88
N GLY A 62 -1.19 14.82 -1.00
CA GLY A 62 -1.02 13.49 -0.42
C GLY A 62 -1.03 12.38 -1.47
N PHE A 63 -1.99 12.41 -2.40
CA PHE A 63 -2.06 11.44 -3.49
C PHE A 63 -0.87 11.57 -4.47
N LEU A 64 -0.45 12.79 -4.82
CA LEU A 64 0.77 12.98 -5.63
C LEU A 64 1.99 12.35 -4.96
N LEU A 65 2.13 12.51 -3.63
CA LEU A 65 3.21 11.91 -2.88
C LEU A 65 3.14 10.38 -2.88
N MET A 66 1.98 9.79 -2.58
CA MET A 66 1.79 8.34 -2.51
C MET A 66 1.98 7.67 -3.87
N PHE A 67 1.34 8.19 -4.92
CA PHE A 67 1.41 7.64 -6.27
C PHE A 67 2.81 7.86 -6.86
N GLY A 68 3.40 9.03 -6.63
CA GLY A 68 4.77 9.34 -7.04
C GLY A 68 5.80 8.44 -6.38
N PHE A 69 5.67 8.19 -5.07
CA PHE A 69 6.53 7.28 -4.33
C PHE A 69 6.47 5.86 -4.91
N LEU A 70 5.27 5.30 -5.06
CA LEU A 70 5.11 3.95 -5.58
C LEU A 70 5.52 3.83 -7.05
N ALA A 71 5.23 4.82 -7.89
CA ALA A 71 5.71 4.87 -9.27
C ALA A 71 7.24 4.85 -9.32
N ALA A 72 7.91 5.64 -8.47
CA ALA A 72 9.36 5.68 -8.40
C ALA A 72 9.94 4.32 -7.96
N ILE A 73 9.33 3.64 -6.99
CA ILE A 73 9.77 2.30 -6.58
C ILE A 73 9.52 1.29 -7.70
N PHE A 74 8.33 1.28 -8.30
CA PHE A 74 7.98 0.39 -9.39
C PHE A 74 9.00 0.49 -10.53
N LEU A 75 9.31 1.71 -10.99
CA LEU A 75 10.28 1.91 -12.08
C LEU A 75 11.67 1.37 -11.74
N ARG A 76 12.08 1.39 -10.46
CA ARG A 76 13.35 0.82 -10.00
C ARG A 76 13.33 -0.71 -9.99
N VAL A 77 12.24 -1.34 -9.58
CA VAL A 77 12.15 -2.80 -9.42
C VAL A 77 11.60 -3.53 -10.64
N ARG A 78 10.97 -2.83 -11.57
CA ARG A 78 10.33 -3.37 -12.78
C ARG A 78 11.22 -4.31 -13.61
N PRO A 79 12.53 -4.06 -13.84
CA PRO A 79 13.37 -4.98 -14.59
C PRO A 79 13.44 -6.40 -13.99
N SER A 80 13.20 -6.53 -12.69
CA SER A 80 13.15 -7.80 -11.97
C SER A 80 11.77 -8.47 -12.02
N LEU A 81 10.71 -7.73 -12.34
CA LEU A 81 9.31 -8.22 -12.41
C LEU A 81 8.94 -8.81 -13.78
N GLY A 82 9.66 -8.48 -14.85
CA GLY A 82 9.30 -8.86 -16.23
C GLY A 82 9.36 -10.35 -16.57
N LYS A 83 9.67 -11.23 -15.60
CA LYS A 83 9.76 -12.69 -15.77
C LYS A 83 8.58 -13.44 -15.13
N LEU A 84 7.59 -12.71 -14.62
CA LEU A 84 6.40 -13.26 -13.95
C LEU A 84 5.29 -13.57 -14.97
N PRO A 85 4.35 -14.47 -14.64
CA PRO A 85 3.23 -14.82 -15.54
C PRO A 85 2.22 -13.66 -15.73
N LEU A 86 2.19 -12.70 -14.80
CA LEU A 86 1.35 -11.51 -14.88
C LEU A 86 2.18 -10.30 -15.33
N PRO A 87 1.55 -9.29 -15.98
CA PRO A 87 2.21 -8.03 -16.30
C PRO A 87 2.87 -7.41 -15.07
N ALA A 88 4.10 -6.89 -15.21
CA ALA A 88 4.89 -6.39 -14.09
C ALA A 88 4.14 -5.33 -13.26
N GLY A 89 3.39 -4.45 -13.95
CA GLY A 89 2.54 -3.46 -13.31
C GLY A 89 1.49 -4.08 -12.39
N GLN A 90 0.85 -5.16 -12.81
CA GLN A 90 -0.18 -5.83 -12.01
C GLN A 90 0.41 -6.59 -10.82
N CYS A 91 1.55 -7.28 -10.98
CA CYS A 91 2.24 -7.92 -9.86
C CYS A 91 2.56 -6.93 -8.73
N PHE A 92 2.93 -5.71 -9.08
CA PHE A 92 3.29 -4.68 -8.11
C PHE A 92 2.07 -3.95 -7.54
N PHE A 93 1.16 -3.47 -8.38
CA PHE A 93 0.09 -2.56 -7.96
C PHE A 93 -1.21 -3.25 -7.53
N MET A 94 -1.47 -4.50 -7.92
CA MET A 94 -2.67 -5.20 -7.45
C MET A 94 -2.66 -5.40 -5.93
N PRO A 95 -1.57 -5.89 -5.30
CA PRO A 95 -1.51 -5.97 -3.84
C PRO A 95 -1.58 -4.60 -3.16
N ILE A 96 -0.96 -3.57 -3.75
CA ILE A 96 -1.06 -2.18 -3.25
C ILE A 96 -2.52 -1.72 -3.24
N ALA A 97 -3.26 -1.95 -4.32
CA ALA A 97 -4.67 -1.59 -4.41
C ALA A 97 -5.51 -2.32 -3.35
N LEU A 98 -5.20 -3.60 -3.06
CA LEU A 98 -5.84 -4.34 -1.97
C LEU A 98 -5.48 -3.77 -0.59
N ILE A 99 -4.21 -3.42 -0.36
CA ILE A 99 -3.77 -2.75 0.88
C ILE A 99 -4.54 -1.44 1.07
N MET A 100 -4.69 -0.64 0.00
CA MET A 100 -5.45 0.60 0.06
C MET A 100 -6.93 0.34 0.37
N PHE A 101 -7.57 -0.56 -0.39
CA PHE A 101 -8.97 -0.91 -0.20
C PHE A 101 -9.27 -1.35 1.24
N PHE A 102 -8.53 -2.34 1.75
CA PHE A 102 -8.73 -2.83 3.11
C PHE A 102 -8.25 -1.82 4.16
N GLY A 103 -7.24 -1.01 3.87
CA GLY A 103 -6.75 0.01 4.78
C GLY A 103 -7.81 1.04 5.12
N VAL A 104 -8.54 1.54 4.12
CA VAL A 104 -9.67 2.46 4.32
C VAL A 104 -10.74 1.84 5.20
N LEU A 105 -11.03 0.54 5.06
CA LEU A 105 -12.06 -0.13 5.87
C LEU A 105 -11.74 -0.16 7.38
N GLU A 106 -10.51 0.15 7.83
CA GLU A 106 -10.18 0.23 9.26
C GLU A 106 -11.13 1.21 9.97
N SER A 107 -11.45 2.34 9.32
CA SER A 107 -12.28 3.38 9.90
C SER A 107 -13.68 2.88 10.23
N ALA A 108 -14.28 2.00 9.44
CA ALA A 108 -15.58 1.38 9.72
C ALA A 108 -15.57 0.46 10.94
N PHE A 109 -14.40 0.05 11.45
CA PHE A 109 -14.28 -0.80 12.64
C PHE A 109 -13.75 -0.05 13.86
N VAL A 110 -13.04 1.07 13.65
CA VAL A 110 -12.46 1.90 14.71
C VAL A 110 -13.31 3.13 15.02
N PHE A 111 -13.91 3.72 14.00
CA PHE A 111 -14.67 4.97 14.07
C PHE A 111 -16.16 4.71 13.77
N PRO A 112 -17.06 5.67 14.07
CA PRO A 112 -18.48 5.54 13.78
C PRO A 112 -18.79 5.89 12.31
N THR A 113 -17.98 5.41 11.36
CA THR A 113 -18.25 5.59 9.93
C THR A 113 -19.05 4.40 9.38
N PRO A 114 -20.01 4.62 8.45
CA PRO A 114 -20.76 3.53 7.84
C PRO A 114 -19.88 2.66 6.94
N LEU A 115 -19.92 1.33 7.12
CA LEU A 115 -19.14 0.38 6.30
C LEU A 115 -19.37 0.55 4.80
N ARG A 116 -20.61 0.84 4.38
CA ARG A 116 -20.93 1.09 2.96
C ARG A 116 -20.15 2.27 2.39
N ALA A 117 -20.02 3.36 3.15
CA ALA A 117 -19.27 4.53 2.72
C ALA A 117 -17.78 4.17 2.57
N GLU A 118 -17.20 3.47 3.55
CA GLU A 118 -15.79 3.07 3.48
C GLU A 118 -15.49 2.06 2.35
N ILE A 119 -16.44 1.19 1.99
CA ILE A 119 -16.30 0.33 0.81
C ILE A 119 -16.22 1.17 -0.47
N ILE A 120 -17.10 2.17 -0.61
CA ILE A 120 -17.11 3.04 -1.78
C ILE A 120 -15.80 3.85 -1.86
N THR A 121 -15.38 4.45 -0.74
CA THR A 121 -14.11 5.17 -0.60
C THR A 121 -12.93 4.25 -0.94
N GLY A 122 -12.90 3.04 -0.37
CA GLY A 122 -11.84 2.06 -0.64
C GLY A 122 -11.78 1.64 -2.11
N VAL A 123 -12.92 1.49 -2.80
CA VAL A 123 -12.94 1.22 -4.25
C VAL A 123 -12.40 2.42 -5.03
N ALA A 124 -12.83 3.63 -4.67
CA ALA A 124 -12.39 4.88 -5.30
C ALA A 124 -10.87 5.08 -5.17
N ASP A 125 -10.29 4.75 -4.02
CA ASP A 125 -8.85 4.83 -3.77
C ASP A 125 -8.07 3.69 -4.46
N ALA A 126 -8.62 2.47 -4.52
CA ALA A 126 -7.92 1.30 -5.06
C ALA A 126 -7.80 1.30 -6.59
N LEU A 127 -8.85 1.73 -7.32
CA LEU A 127 -8.90 1.72 -8.78
C LEU A 127 -7.76 2.54 -9.44
N PRO A 128 -7.45 3.76 -8.98
CA PRO A 128 -6.32 4.53 -9.47
C PRO A 128 -4.95 3.83 -9.35
N TYR A 129 -4.71 3.00 -8.33
CA TYR A 129 -3.47 2.21 -8.22
C TYR A 129 -3.41 1.11 -9.29
N LEU A 130 -4.52 0.44 -9.59
CA LEU A 130 -4.59 -0.54 -10.68
C LEU A 130 -4.34 0.13 -12.03
N LEU A 131 -4.94 1.31 -12.24
CA LEU A 131 -4.71 2.14 -13.42
C LEU A 131 -3.25 2.57 -13.52
N LEU A 132 -2.64 3.00 -12.40
CA LEU A 132 -1.23 3.40 -12.35
C LEU A 132 -0.32 2.26 -12.81
N GLY A 133 -0.53 1.04 -12.29
CA GLY A 133 0.21 -0.14 -12.73
C GLY A 133 0.05 -0.44 -14.21
N LEU A 134 -1.17 -0.38 -14.73
CA LEU A 134 -1.47 -0.60 -16.15
C LEU A 134 -0.77 0.43 -17.06
N LEU A 135 -0.89 1.72 -16.72
CA LEU A 135 -0.35 2.81 -17.52
C LEU A 135 1.19 2.83 -17.49
N LEU A 136 1.81 2.64 -16.31
CA LEU A 136 3.26 2.60 -16.20
C LEU A 136 3.85 1.42 -16.97
N ASP A 137 3.21 0.25 -16.94
CA ASP A 137 3.69 -0.92 -17.66
C ASP A 137 3.54 -0.75 -19.19
N ARG A 138 2.45 -0.12 -19.64
CA ARG A 138 2.19 0.09 -21.07
C ARG A 138 3.01 1.21 -21.70
N PHE A 139 3.18 2.33 -21.01
CA PHE A 139 3.62 3.59 -21.63
C PHE A 139 5.01 4.07 -21.20
N VAL A 140 5.53 3.61 -20.05
CA VAL A 140 6.90 3.95 -19.66
C VAL A 140 7.82 2.89 -20.22
N ARG A 141 8.82 3.29 -21.01
CA ARG A 141 9.84 2.35 -21.50
C ARG A 141 10.78 1.98 -20.35
N PRO A 142 11.32 0.75 -20.34
CA PRO A 142 12.44 0.41 -19.47
C PRO A 142 13.56 1.43 -19.66
N MET A 143 14.21 1.86 -18.59
CA MET A 143 15.38 2.72 -18.73
C MET A 143 16.51 1.96 -19.43
N ASP A 144 17.07 2.55 -20.48
CA ASP A 144 18.24 2.01 -21.17
C ASP A 144 19.37 1.80 -20.15
N GLY A 145 19.98 0.60 -20.17
CA GLY A 145 21.07 0.24 -19.25
C GLY A 145 20.66 -0.47 -17.95
N LEU A 146 19.37 -0.52 -17.59
CA LEU A 146 18.90 -1.46 -16.57
C LEU A 146 18.90 -2.87 -17.17
N ARG A 147 20.05 -3.56 -17.02
CA ARG A 147 20.19 -4.98 -17.39
C ARG A 147 19.00 -5.76 -16.82
N GLN A 148 18.43 -6.64 -17.64
CA GLN A 148 17.45 -7.61 -17.15
C GLN A 148 18.04 -8.27 -15.90
N GLY A 149 17.35 -8.12 -14.77
CA GLY A 149 17.80 -8.71 -13.52
C GLY A 149 17.96 -10.23 -13.67
N PRO A 150 18.79 -10.88 -12.84
CA PRO A 150 18.84 -12.34 -12.79
C PRO A 150 17.41 -12.90 -12.65
N ALA A 151 17.15 -14.09 -13.20
CA ALA A 151 15.84 -14.72 -13.02
C ALA A 151 15.61 -14.89 -11.52
N VAL A 152 14.62 -14.17 -10.97
CA VAL A 152 14.31 -14.25 -9.55
C VAL A 152 13.17 -15.22 -9.36
N GLU A 153 13.40 -16.21 -8.52
CA GLU A 153 12.39 -17.17 -8.10
C GLU A 153 11.27 -16.43 -7.35
N ILE A 154 10.03 -16.64 -7.78
CA ILE A 154 8.85 -16.12 -7.10
C ILE A 154 8.78 -16.81 -5.74
N ALA A 155 8.42 -16.06 -4.69
CA ALA A 155 8.11 -16.70 -3.42
C ALA A 155 6.94 -17.69 -3.63
N PRO A 156 6.89 -18.80 -2.88
CA PRO A 156 5.76 -19.71 -2.98
C PRO A 156 4.47 -19.02 -2.53
N TRP A 157 3.31 -19.38 -3.08
CA TRP A 157 2.03 -18.70 -2.78
C TRP A 157 1.67 -18.69 -1.28
N TRP A 158 2.09 -19.73 -0.52
CA TRP A 158 1.85 -19.81 0.92
C TRP A 158 2.65 -18.76 1.73
N SER A 159 3.64 -18.09 1.12
CA SER A 159 4.33 -16.92 1.71
C SER A 159 3.34 -15.84 2.14
N MET A 160 2.26 -15.66 1.37
CA MET A 160 1.18 -14.73 1.70
C MET A 160 0.55 -15.05 3.06
N LEU A 161 0.26 -16.33 3.33
CA LEU A 161 -0.32 -16.78 4.59
C LEU A 161 0.67 -16.61 5.75
N TRP A 162 1.95 -16.86 5.50
CA TRP A 162 3.00 -16.71 6.50
C TRP A 162 3.18 -15.26 6.96
N VAL A 163 3.25 -14.32 6.00
CA VAL A 163 3.34 -12.89 6.31
C VAL A 163 2.07 -12.41 7.00
N ALA A 164 0.89 -12.85 6.55
CA ALA A 164 -0.38 -12.52 7.19
C ALA A 164 -0.45 -12.99 8.65
N LEU A 165 0.07 -14.18 8.95
CA LEU A 165 0.13 -14.71 10.32
C LEU A 165 0.92 -13.79 11.25
N PHE A 166 2.09 -13.31 10.82
CA PHE A 166 2.91 -12.38 11.60
C PHE A 166 2.23 -11.02 11.78
N TYR A 167 1.56 -10.52 10.74
CA TYR A 167 0.80 -9.27 10.82
C TYR A 167 -0.34 -9.37 11.83
N VAL A 168 -1.17 -10.40 11.72
CA VAL A 168 -2.30 -10.66 12.63
C VAL A 168 -1.79 -10.90 14.06
N GLY A 169 -0.76 -11.75 14.21
CA GLY A 169 -0.14 -12.04 15.49
C GLY A 169 0.43 -10.78 16.15
N GLY A 170 1.15 -9.95 15.40
CA GLY A 170 1.69 -8.67 15.88
C GLY A 170 0.59 -7.74 16.38
N ARG A 171 -0.50 -7.59 15.62
CA ARG A 171 -1.64 -6.76 16.02
C ARG A 171 -2.31 -7.29 17.30
N TYR A 172 -2.64 -8.58 17.36
CA TYR A 172 -3.40 -9.15 18.48
C TYR A 172 -2.58 -9.44 19.74
N VAL A 173 -1.29 -9.74 19.61
CA VAL A 173 -0.41 -10.09 20.75
C VAL A 173 0.34 -8.88 21.28
N VAL A 174 0.63 -7.88 20.43
CA VAL A 174 1.45 -6.72 20.80
C VAL A 174 0.66 -5.42 20.69
N SER A 175 0.11 -5.09 19.52
CA SER A 175 -0.50 -3.77 19.30
C SER A 175 -1.69 -3.48 20.22
N TYR A 176 -2.64 -4.41 20.30
CA TYR A 176 -3.86 -4.20 21.08
C TYR A 176 -3.64 -4.30 22.60
N PRO A 177 -2.98 -5.35 23.13
CA PRO A 177 -2.83 -5.50 24.58
C PRO A 177 -1.67 -4.71 25.19
N VAL A 178 -0.56 -4.47 24.44
CA VAL A 178 0.66 -3.85 25.00
C VAL A 178 0.80 -2.39 24.57
N LEU A 179 0.61 -2.09 23.29
CA LEU A 179 0.75 -0.72 22.77
C LEU A 179 -0.54 0.10 22.91
N HIS A 180 -1.65 -0.54 23.28
CA HIS A 180 -2.96 0.08 23.41
C HIS A 180 -3.39 0.90 22.17
N ILE A 181 -3.01 0.42 20.99
CA ILE A 181 -3.38 1.04 19.72
C ILE A 181 -4.91 1.01 19.58
N ALA A 182 -5.51 2.20 19.37
CA ALA A 182 -6.95 2.33 19.27
C ALA A 182 -7.50 1.50 18.10
N SER A 183 -8.43 0.61 18.40
CA SER A 183 -8.94 -0.37 17.45
C SER A 183 -10.32 -0.87 17.86
N GLY A 184 -11.03 -1.48 16.92
CA GLY A 184 -12.32 -2.11 17.18
C GLY A 184 -12.21 -3.48 17.88
N TYR A 185 -11.04 -3.91 18.36
CA TYR A 185 -10.84 -5.31 18.77
C TYR A 185 -11.72 -5.77 19.94
N ILE A 186 -12.17 -4.84 20.80
CA ILE A 186 -13.14 -5.11 21.88
C ILE A 186 -14.58 -4.86 21.38
N ALA A 187 -14.83 -3.70 20.77
CA ALA A 187 -16.18 -3.26 20.43
C ALA A 187 -16.76 -3.95 19.19
N ARG A 188 -15.91 -4.32 18.23
CA ARG A 188 -16.23 -4.93 16.93
C ARG A 188 -15.21 -6.04 16.61
N PRO A 189 -15.11 -7.10 17.43
CA PRO A 189 -14.02 -8.07 17.38
C PRO A 189 -13.95 -8.84 16.04
N ALA A 190 -15.09 -9.31 15.54
CA ALA A 190 -15.15 -10.07 14.30
C ALA A 190 -14.78 -9.21 13.07
N GLY A 191 -15.33 -7.99 13.00
CA GLY A 191 -14.99 -7.04 11.93
C GLY A 191 -13.51 -6.67 11.94
N THR A 192 -12.97 -6.39 13.12
CA THR A 192 -11.54 -6.08 13.30
C THR A 192 -10.66 -7.26 12.90
N LEU A 193 -11.05 -8.50 13.22
CA LEU A 193 -10.30 -9.69 12.82
C LEU A 193 -10.29 -9.88 11.31
N ILE A 194 -11.46 -9.81 10.67
CA ILE A 194 -11.61 -9.93 9.21
C ILE A 194 -10.75 -8.88 8.52
N TRP A 195 -10.83 -7.63 8.97
CA TRP A 195 -10.02 -6.52 8.47
C TRP A 195 -8.51 -6.78 8.64
N THR A 196 -8.08 -7.22 9.82
CA THR A 196 -6.66 -7.46 10.12
C THR A 196 -6.11 -8.58 9.22
N VAL A 197 -6.88 -9.65 9.05
CA VAL A 197 -6.53 -10.77 8.15
C VAL A 197 -6.45 -10.29 6.71
N ALA A 198 -7.42 -9.51 6.24
CA ALA A 198 -7.44 -8.99 4.87
C ALA A 198 -6.24 -8.07 4.58
N CYS A 199 -5.88 -7.19 5.51
CA CYS A 199 -4.66 -6.38 5.41
C CYS A 199 -3.41 -7.26 5.37
N GLY A 200 -3.28 -8.20 6.31
CA GLY A 200 -2.14 -9.11 6.38
C GLY A 200 -1.97 -9.95 5.10
N LEU A 201 -3.07 -10.45 4.53
CA LEU A 201 -3.07 -11.16 3.25
C LEU A 201 -2.68 -10.25 2.09
N SER A 202 -3.12 -9.00 2.06
CA SER A 202 -2.79 -8.05 0.99
C SER A 202 -1.30 -7.68 1.00
N VAL A 203 -0.75 -7.46 2.18
CA VAL A 203 0.68 -7.23 2.40
C VAL A 203 1.49 -8.51 2.06
N GLY A 204 1.00 -9.67 2.45
CA GLY A 204 1.57 -10.97 2.07
C GLY A 204 1.54 -11.23 0.56
N ALA A 205 0.48 -10.82 -0.12
CA ALA A 205 0.34 -10.92 -1.58
C ALA A 205 1.37 -10.04 -2.29
N PHE A 206 1.73 -8.89 -1.72
CA PHE A 206 2.82 -8.07 -2.24
C PHE A 206 4.17 -8.79 -2.14
N HIS A 207 4.48 -9.42 -1.00
CA HIS A 207 5.70 -10.22 -0.88
C HIS A 207 5.70 -11.39 -1.88
N TRP A 208 4.57 -12.08 -2.02
CA TRP A 208 4.41 -13.18 -2.98
C TRP A 208 4.66 -12.74 -4.42
N LEU A 209 3.97 -11.70 -4.90
CA LEU A 209 3.98 -11.30 -6.31
C LEU A 209 5.13 -10.38 -6.69
N ALA A 210 5.57 -9.51 -5.78
CA ALA A 210 6.57 -8.47 -6.06
C ALA A 210 7.79 -8.52 -5.14
N GLY A 211 7.77 -9.31 -4.06
CA GLY A 211 8.88 -9.40 -3.11
C GLY A 211 10.18 -9.84 -3.78
N SER A 212 10.12 -10.78 -4.74
CA SER A 212 11.26 -11.23 -5.55
C SER A 212 11.99 -10.07 -6.26
N ALA A 213 11.27 -9.02 -6.66
CA ALA A 213 11.82 -7.90 -7.41
C ALA A 213 12.78 -7.01 -6.62
N PHE A 214 12.80 -7.14 -5.29
CA PHE A 214 13.75 -6.45 -4.41
C PHE A 214 15.02 -7.30 -4.25
N PRO A 215 16.12 -7.01 -4.97
CA PRO A 215 17.35 -7.79 -4.82
C PRO A 215 17.91 -7.63 -3.40
N ALA A 216 18.52 -8.66 -2.85
CA ALA A 216 19.13 -8.62 -1.51
C ALA A 216 20.16 -9.75 -1.36
N ALA A 217 21.24 -9.49 -0.63
CA ALA A 217 22.26 -10.51 -0.34
C ALA A 217 21.89 -11.37 0.87
N THR A 218 21.03 -10.87 1.75
CA THR A 218 20.63 -11.57 2.99
C THR A 218 19.11 -11.51 3.20
N PRO A 219 18.53 -12.48 3.93
CA PRO A 219 17.12 -12.45 4.34
C PRO A 219 16.72 -11.14 5.04
N LEU A 220 17.59 -10.60 5.89
CA LEU A 220 17.34 -9.35 6.60
C LEU A 220 17.28 -8.17 5.64
N GLN A 221 18.21 -8.07 4.68
CA GLN A 221 18.17 -7.01 3.67
C GLN A 221 16.91 -7.08 2.81
N LYS A 222 16.47 -8.29 2.46
CA LYS A 222 15.23 -8.52 1.71
C LYS A 222 14.03 -8.01 2.50
N ALA A 223 13.90 -8.46 3.75
CA ALA A 223 12.84 -8.07 4.66
C ALA A 223 12.79 -6.55 4.83
N LEU A 224 13.93 -5.91 5.11
CA LEU A 224 13.99 -4.46 5.30
C LEU A 224 13.61 -3.67 4.04
N ARG A 225 14.02 -4.10 2.84
CA ARG A 225 13.68 -3.39 1.58
C ARG A 225 12.19 -3.46 1.25
N VAL A 226 11.61 -4.65 1.38
CA VAL A 226 10.16 -4.84 1.13
C VAL A 226 9.35 -4.15 2.23
N ALA A 227 9.70 -4.36 3.49
CA ALA A 227 9.01 -3.76 4.63
C ALA A 227 9.15 -2.24 4.65
N ALA A 228 10.29 -1.65 4.30
CA ALA A 228 10.42 -0.20 4.19
C ALA A 228 9.54 0.37 3.07
N THR A 229 9.46 -0.31 1.93
CA THR A 229 8.58 0.14 0.82
C THR A 229 7.13 0.18 1.26
N LEU A 230 6.64 -0.94 1.80
CA LEU A 230 5.25 -1.05 2.25
C LEU A 230 4.98 -0.24 3.50
N GLY A 231 5.93 -0.16 4.42
CA GLY A 231 5.82 0.60 5.66
C GLY A 231 5.79 2.11 5.45
N ILE A 232 6.61 2.65 4.53
CA ILE A 232 6.55 4.07 4.14
C ILE A 232 5.20 4.36 3.49
N PHE A 233 4.75 3.51 2.55
CA PHE A 233 3.45 3.68 1.91
C PHE A 233 2.31 3.62 2.94
N TRP A 234 2.33 2.62 3.82
CA TRP A 234 1.33 2.45 4.87
C TRP A 234 1.32 3.62 5.85
N LEU A 235 2.49 4.15 6.23
CA LEU A 235 2.58 5.34 7.05
C LEU A 235 1.97 6.56 6.36
N MET A 236 2.16 6.73 5.05
CA MET A 236 1.51 7.79 4.28
C MET A 236 -0.02 7.65 4.33
N VAL A 237 -0.55 6.43 4.20
CA VAL A 237 -1.98 6.13 4.31
C VAL A 237 -2.49 6.47 5.72
N GLN A 238 -1.80 6.05 6.78
CA GLN A 238 -2.21 6.37 8.16
C GLN A 238 -2.18 7.88 8.41
N LEU A 239 -1.13 8.58 7.98
CA LEU A 239 -1.02 10.03 8.12
C LEU A 239 -2.04 10.79 7.28
N PHE A 240 -2.56 10.19 6.19
CA PHE A 240 -3.63 10.79 5.41
C PHE A 240 -4.89 11.02 6.26
N TYR A 241 -5.15 10.17 7.26
CA TYR A 241 -6.27 10.35 8.17
C TYR A 241 -6.19 11.66 8.97
N ALA A 242 -4.98 12.12 9.31
CA ALA A 242 -4.76 13.40 9.98
C ALA A 242 -5.10 14.62 9.11
N LEU A 243 -5.25 14.43 7.79
CA LEU A 243 -5.74 15.47 6.90
C LEU A 243 -7.26 15.66 7.02
N ILE A 244 -7.98 14.64 7.49
CA ILE A 244 -9.45 14.64 7.60
C ILE A 244 -9.87 14.98 9.03
N SER A 245 -9.34 14.24 10.00
CA SER A 245 -9.71 14.34 11.41
C SER A 245 -8.54 14.81 12.26
N ALA A 246 -8.81 15.58 13.32
CA ALA A 246 -7.82 15.99 14.31
C ALA A 246 -7.52 14.83 15.27
N VAL A 247 -6.71 13.88 14.80
CA VAL A 247 -6.23 12.74 15.56
C VAL A 247 -4.77 12.89 15.98
N SER A 248 -4.33 12.05 16.91
CA SER A 248 -2.94 12.01 17.34
C SER A 248 -2.03 11.49 16.23
N VAL A 249 -1.17 12.37 15.68
CA VAL A 249 -0.12 11.98 14.73
C VAL A 249 0.82 10.94 15.34
N ALA A 250 1.12 11.04 16.63
CA ALA A 250 1.96 10.07 17.32
C ALA A 250 1.34 8.66 17.31
N ASP A 251 0.03 8.54 17.53
CA ASP A 251 -0.68 7.25 17.46
C ASP A 251 -0.60 6.66 16.04
N LEU A 252 -0.84 7.48 15.01
CA LEU A 252 -0.72 7.06 13.60
C LEU A 252 0.70 6.59 13.25
N VAL A 253 1.73 7.28 13.74
CA VAL A 253 3.14 6.90 13.54
C VAL A 253 3.47 5.59 14.25
N ILE A 254 3.04 5.44 15.52
CA ILE A 254 3.25 4.21 16.30
C ILE A 254 2.59 3.02 15.60
N ARG A 255 1.35 3.19 15.10
CA ARG A 255 0.64 2.18 14.30
C ARG A 255 1.44 1.77 13.06
N GLY A 256 1.80 2.74 12.21
CA GLY A 256 2.50 2.46 10.97
C GLY A 256 3.86 1.80 11.21
N ALA A 257 4.58 2.23 12.26
CA ALA A 257 5.84 1.63 12.67
C ALA A 257 5.67 0.19 13.16
N ALA A 258 4.68 -0.08 14.01
CA ALA A 258 4.38 -1.41 14.51
C ALA A 258 4.08 -2.40 13.37
N ASP A 259 3.21 -2.01 12.44
CA ASP A 259 2.88 -2.82 11.26
C ASP A 259 4.10 -3.13 10.39
N THR A 260 4.95 -2.12 10.19
CA THR A 260 6.20 -2.27 9.44
C THR A 260 7.13 -3.28 10.10
N VAL A 261 7.21 -3.28 11.44
CA VAL A 261 8.01 -4.26 12.20
C VAL A 261 7.44 -5.67 12.05
N TYR A 262 6.13 -5.85 12.15
CA TYR A 262 5.49 -7.17 11.99
C TYR A 262 5.70 -7.74 10.60
N LEU A 263 5.57 -6.89 9.58
CA LEU A 263 5.88 -7.23 8.20
C LEU A 263 7.34 -7.63 8.02
N ALA A 264 8.28 -6.84 8.54
CA ALA A 264 9.70 -7.16 8.47
C ALA A 264 10.02 -8.50 9.14
N ALA A 265 9.42 -8.78 10.30
CA ALA A 265 9.58 -10.04 11.02
C ALA A 265 9.01 -11.24 10.23
N GLY A 266 7.82 -11.08 9.63
CA GLY A 266 7.19 -12.11 8.80
C GLY A 266 8.01 -12.45 7.57
N ILE A 267 8.50 -11.44 6.84
CA ILE A 267 9.34 -11.66 5.66
C ILE A 267 10.70 -12.23 6.07
N TYR A 268 11.34 -11.69 7.11
CA TYR A 268 12.65 -12.18 7.55
C TYR A 268 12.61 -13.65 7.95
N SER A 269 11.61 -14.04 8.76
CA SER A 269 11.46 -15.42 9.20
C SER A 269 11.24 -16.37 8.02
N LEU A 270 10.39 -16.00 7.06
CA LEU A 270 10.16 -16.77 5.84
C LEU A 270 11.43 -16.93 5.00
N GLU A 271 12.11 -15.84 4.69
CA GLU A 271 13.33 -15.84 3.87
C GLU A 271 14.46 -16.63 4.55
N ALA A 272 14.55 -16.57 5.87
CA ALA A 272 15.49 -17.38 6.65
C ALA A 272 15.17 -18.88 6.57
N LEU A 273 13.88 -19.26 6.62
CA LEU A 273 13.43 -20.65 6.44
C LEU A 273 13.74 -21.17 5.04
N LEU A 274 13.34 -20.42 4.00
CA LEU A 274 13.56 -20.82 2.60
C LEU A 274 15.05 -20.98 2.27
N ARG A 275 15.92 -20.13 2.84
CA ARG A 275 17.37 -20.25 2.63
C ARG A 275 17.97 -21.49 3.28
N ARG A 276 17.47 -21.91 4.45
CA ARG A 276 17.92 -23.15 5.12
C ARG A 276 17.50 -24.42 4.38
N SER A 277 16.39 -24.37 3.64
CA SER A 277 15.88 -25.50 2.87
C SER A 277 16.58 -25.73 1.53
N LYS A 278 17.40 -24.78 1.05
CA LYS A 278 18.21 -24.98 -0.17
C LYS A 278 19.44 -25.81 0.19
N PRO A 279 19.62 -27.04 -0.34
CA PRO A 279 20.82 -27.82 -0.09
C PRO A 279 22.05 -27.06 -0.60
N SER A 280 23.13 -27.08 0.18
CA SER A 280 24.43 -26.56 -0.22
C SER A 280 24.84 -27.26 -1.52
N ALA A 281 24.83 -26.52 -2.63
CA ALA A 281 25.41 -26.97 -3.89
C ALA A 281 26.93 -26.97 -3.81
#